data_AF-A0A1V4EPB8-F1
#
_entry.id   AF-A0A1V4EPB8-F1
#
_cell.length_a   1.000
_cell.length_b   1.000
_cell.length_c   1.000
_cell.angle_alpha   90.00
_cell.angle_beta   90.00
_cell.angle_gamma   90.00
#
_symmetry.space_group_name_H-M   'P 1'
#
loop_
_entity.id
_entity.type
_entity.pdbx_description
1 polymer ?
#
loop_
_entity_poly.entity_id
_entity_poly.type
_entity_poly.pdbx_seq_one_letter_code
_entity_poly.pdbx_strand_id
1 'polypeptide(L)'
;MRRDELLDAAEGLLQDQGAQALTLAAVAERAGVSKGGLLYHFASKDALVKGMIERLIADFDALIEAQSESTYTRAYVAATFEAVETGRLRRWAVVTGAAGDPGLLAPLREAMDRWMRQGLDDEPDPLTSQVVRLACEGVWEVATHCAAIIDYAAIRARLLALL
;
A
#
# COMPACT_ATOMS: atom_id res chain seq x y z
N MET A 1 22.85 9.62 -2.30
CA MET A 1 21.41 9.44 -2.53
C MET A 1 20.94 8.32 -1.64
N ARG A 2 19.80 8.49 -0.97
CA ARG A 2 19.20 7.46 -0.13
C ARG A 2 18.30 6.56 -0.98
N ARG A 3 18.18 5.28 -0.60
CA ARG A 3 17.31 4.29 -1.28
C ARG A 3 15.88 4.82 -1.49
N ASP A 4 15.38 5.58 -0.52
CA ASP A 4 14.01 6.13 -0.57
C ASP A 4 13.83 7.24 -1.62
N GLU A 5 14.86 8.06 -1.87
CA GLU A 5 14.81 9.10 -2.91
C GLU A 5 14.66 8.47 -4.32
N LEU A 6 15.25 7.29 -4.54
CA LEU A 6 15.07 6.51 -5.78
C LEU A 6 13.65 5.97 -5.91
N LEU A 7 13.07 5.49 -4.81
CA LEU A 7 11.71 4.96 -4.79
C LEU A 7 10.69 6.09 -4.99
N ASP A 8 10.93 7.28 -4.41
CA ASP A 8 10.10 8.47 -4.62
C ASP A 8 10.09 8.89 -6.09
N ALA A 9 11.26 8.91 -6.74
CA ALA A 9 11.35 9.20 -8.16
C ALA A 9 10.62 8.15 -9.03
N ALA A 10 10.77 6.86 -8.69
CA ALA A 10 10.10 5.77 -9.39
C ALA A 10 8.57 5.85 -9.29
N GLU A 11 8.05 6.12 -8.09
CA GLU A 11 6.62 6.24 -7.86
C GLU A 11 6.04 7.51 -8.48
N GLY A 12 6.79 8.61 -8.48
CA GLY A 12 6.41 9.81 -9.22
C GLY A 12 6.29 9.55 -10.73
N LEU A 13 7.22 8.80 -11.32
CA LEU A 13 7.10 8.41 -12.75
C LEU A 13 5.86 7.56 -13.01
N LEU A 14 5.60 6.61 -12.11
CA LEU A 14 4.43 5.76 -12.18
C LEU A 14 3.13 6.58 -12.11
N GLN A 15 3.04 7.54 -11.19
CA GLN A 15 1.87 8.41 -11.05
C GLN A 15 1.67 9.35 -12.24
N ASP A 16 2.75 9.94 -12.75
CA ASP A 16 2.67 10.97 -13.79
C ASP A 16 2.51 10.37 -15.20
N GLN A 17 3.16 9.24 -15.47
CA GLN A 17 3.37 8.71 -16.83
C GLN A 17 3.01 7.22 -16.98
N GLY A 18 2.61 6.55 -15.90
CA GLY A 18 2.20 5.16 -15.89
C GLY A 18 3.35 4.14 -15.97
N ALA A 19 2.99 2.85 -15.92
CA ALA A 19 3.93 1.72 -15.81
C ALA A 19 4.94 1.61 -16.95
N GLN A 20 4.60 2.09 -18.15
CA GLN A 20 5.47 2.02 -19.33
C GLN A 20 6.67 2.97 -19.23
N ALA A 21 6.53 4.10 -18.53
CA ALA A 21 7.61 5.06 -18.33
C ALA A 21 8.64 4.61 -17.27
N LEU A 22 8.30 3.60 -16.45
CA LEU A 22 9.17 3.11 -15.39
C LEU A 22 10.37 2.32 -15.98
N THR A 23 11.49 3.01 -16.14
CA THR A 23 12.78 2.43 -16.53
C THR A 23 13.88 2.90 -15.59
N LEU A 24 14.93 2.10 -15.39
CA LEU A 24 16.08 2.48 -14.55
C LEU A 24 16.75 3.77 -15.05
N ALA A 25 16.74 4.03 -16.36
CA ALA A 25 17.28 5.27 -16.91
C ALA A 25 16.42 6.49 -16.53
N ALA A 26 15.11 6.40 -16.72
CA ALA A 26 14.18 7.48 -16.37
C ALA A 26 14.17 7.77 -14.87
N VAL A 27 14.27 6.74 -14.01
CA VAL A 27 14.36 6.91 -12.56
C VAL A 27 15.67 7.60 -12.17
N ALA A 28 16.80 7.17 -12.75
CA ALA A 28 18.10 7.82 -12.49
C ALA A 28 18.09 9.29 -12.91
N GLU A 29 17.53 9.59 -14.09
CA GLU A 29 17.36 10.95 -14.60
C GLU A 29 16.49 11.81 -13.67
N ARG A 30 15.28 11.33 -13.32
CA ARG A 30 14.36 12.05 -12.43
C ARG A 30 14.95 12.29 -11.05
N ALA A 31 15.71 11.33 -10.54
CA ALA A 31 16.35 11.44 -9.24
C ALA A 31 17.71 12.17 -9.26
N GLY A 32 18.17 12.63 -10.43
CA GLY A 32 19.41 13.40 -10.57
C GLY A 32 20.68 12.59 -10.27
N VAL A 33 20.68 11.27 -10.53
CA VAL A 33 21.84 10.39 -10.30
C VAL A 33 22.32 9.68 -11.55
N SER A 34 23.53 9.14 -11.48
CA SER A 34 24.03 8.25 -12.53
C SER A 34 23.33 6.88 -12.49
N LYS A 35 23.27 6.21 -13.64
CA LYS A 35 22.81 4.82 -13.73
C LYS A 35 23.58 3.88 -12.79
N GLY A 36 24.90 4.08 -12.64
CA GLY A 36 25.72 3.31 -11.71
C GLY A 36 25.32 3.53 -10.24
N GLY A 37 25.00 4.77 -9.87
CA GLY A 37 24.51 5.09 -8.52
C GLY A 37 23.15 4.46 -8.22
N LEU A 38 22.26 4.38 -9.20
CA LEU A 38 20.99 3.67 -9.06
C LEU A 38 21.19 2.15 -8.94
N LEU A 39 22.06 1.57 -9.78
CA LEU A 39 22.33 0.13 -9.81
C LEU A 39 22.96 -0.39 -8.51
N TYR A 40 23.63 0.47 -7.75
CA TYR A 40 24.12 0.15 -6.41
C TYR A 40 22.98 -0.23 -5.45
N HIS A 41 21.80 0.38 -5.59
CA HIS A 41 20.63 0.09 -4.75
C HIS A 41 19.67 -0.91 -5.39
N PHE A 42 19.47 -0.84 -6.71
CA PHE A 42 18.52 -1.68 -7.42
C PHE A 42 19.16 -2.25 -8.69
N ALA A 43 19.54 -3.53 -8.63
CA ALA A 43 20.22 -4.21 -9.74
C ALA A 43 19.35 -4.39 -11.00
N SER A 44 18.03 -4.28 -10.87
CA SER A 44 17.06 -4.45 -11.95
C SER A 44 15.79 -3.62 -11.73
N LYS A 45 14.96 -3.48 -12.79
CA LYS A 45 13.62 -2.89 -12.66
C LYS A 45 12.77 -3.68 -11.66
N ASP A 46 12.86 -5.01 -11.69
CA ASP A 46 12.14 -5.89 -10.78
C ASP A 46 12.56 -5.68 -9.32
N ALA A 47 13.87 -5.50 -9.06
CA ALA A 47 14.37 -5.17 -7.73
C ALA A 47 13.85 -3.81 -7.23
N LEU A 48 13.74 -2.83 -8.14
CA LEU A 48 13.14 -1.53 -7.83
C LEU A 48 11.64 -1.65 -7.51
N VAL A 49 10.88 -2.41 -8.32
CA VAL A 49 9.45 -2.66 -8.10
C VAL A 49 9.22 -3.39 -6.77
N LYS A 50 10.01 -4.43 -6.48
CA LYS A 50 9.98 -5.12 -5.19
C LYS A 50 10.24 -4.15 -4.03
N GLY A 51 11.23 -3.25 -4.17
CA GLY A 51 11.50 -2.23 -3.16
C GLY A 51 10.35 -1.26 -2.93
N MET A 52 9.59 -0.90 -3.97
CA MET A 52 8.37 -0.08 -3.82
C MET A 52 7.27 -0.85 -3.08
N ILE A 53 7.08 -2.14 -3.38
CA ILE A 53 6.10 -3.00 -2.70
C ILE A 53 6.45 -3.16 -1.21
N GLU A 54 7.71 -3.46 -0.89
CA GLU A 54 8.19 -3.56 0.49
C GLU A 54 7.94 -2.26 1.27
N ARG A 55 8.16 -1.10 0.62
CA ARG A 55 7.90 0.20 1.23
C ARG A 55 6.41 0.44 1.49
N LEU A 56 5.54 0.06 0.56
CA LEU A 56 4.09 0.15 0.75
C LEU A 56 3.59 -0.68 1.93
N ILE A 57 4.11 -1.91 2.07
CA ILE A 57 3.78 -2.82 3.17
C ILE A 57 4.21 -2.18 4.50
N ALA A 58 5.46 -1.73 4.59
CA ALA A 58 6.01 -1.10 5.80
C ALA A 58 5.26 0.18 6.18
N ASP A 59 4.90 1.01 5.20
CA ASP A 59 4.13 2.24 5.43
C ASP A 59 2.75 1.92 6.02
N PHE A 60 2.07 0.87 5.56
CA PHE A 60 0.76 0.50 6.09
C PHE A 60 0.85 -0.22 7.45
N ASP A 61 1.85 -1.08 7.65
CA ASP A 61 2.15 -1.67 8.98
C ASP A 61 2.34 -0.54 10.01
N ALA A 62 3.13 0.49 9.67
CA ALA A 62 3.35 1.64 10.54
C ALA A 62 2.07 2.45 10.80
N LEU A 63 1.17 2.58 9.81
CA LEU A 63 -0.13 3.22 10.02
C LEU A 63 -1.00 2.44 11.01
N ILE A 64 -1.01 1.11 10.95
CA ILE A 64 -1.74 0.26 11.90
C ILE A 64 -1.15 0.42 13.30
N GLU A 65 0.18 0.31 13.43
CA GLU A 65 0.89 0.40 14.72
C GLU A 65 0.69 1.76 15.40
N ALA A 66 0.53 2.83 14.62
CA ALA A 66 0.27 4.17 15.15
C ALA A 66 -1.15 4.33 15.74
N GLN A 67 -2.10 3.44 15.41
CA GLN A 67 -3.46 3.54 15.93
C GLN A 67 -3.54 3.05 17.37
N SER A 68 -4.02 3.92 18.27
CA SER A 68 -4.28 3.57 19.66
C SER A 68 -5.71 3.00 19.82
N GLU A 69 -5.94 1.81 19.28
CA GLU A 69 -7.25 1.13 19.32
C GLU A 69 -7.24 -0.10 20.21
N SER A 70 -8.42 -0.54 20.65
CA SER A 70 -8.56 -1.66 21.59
C SER A 70 -8.38 -3.04 20.95
N THR A 71 -8.52 -3.16 19.62
CA THR A 71 -8.30 -4.40 18.88
C THR A 71 -7.58 -4.15 17.56
N TYR A 72 -6.97 -5.20 17.01
CA TYR A 72 -6.24 -5.10 15.75
C TYR A 72 -7.17 -4.68 14.60
N THR A 73 -8.39 -5.22 14.53
CA THR A 73 -9.33 -4.89 13.45
C THR A 73 -9.76 -3.43 13.50
N ARG A 74 -9.94 -2.86 14.70
CA ARG A 74 -10.24 -1.44 14.85
C ARG A 74 -9.07 -0.56 14.38
N ALA A 75 -7.83 -0.93 14.73
CA ALA A 75 -6.62 -0.27 14.24
C ALA A 75 -6.51 -0.37 12.70
N TYR A 76 -6.74 -1.55 12.14
CA TYR A 76 -6.71 -1.80 10.70
C TYR A 76 -7.77 -0.96 9.94
N VAL A 77 -8.99 -0.83 10.49
CA VAL A 77 -10.01 0.08 9.96
C VAL A 77 -9.51 1.52 10.01
N ALA A 78 -9.05 2.01 11.16
CA ALA A 78 -8.58 3.39 11.29
C ALA A 78 -7.44 3.72 10.32
N ALA A 79 -6.44 2.84 10.21
CA ALA A 79 -5.33 2.97 9.27
C ALA A 79 -5.78 2.97 7.80
N THR A 80 -6.76 2.12 7.44
CA THR A 80 -7.33 2.09 6.09
C THR A 80 -7.92 3.44 5.70
N PHE A 81 -8.75 4.02 6.56
CA PHE A 81 -9.39 5.30 6.26
C PHE A 81 -8.41 6.48 6.29
N GLU A 82 -7.41 6.45 7.17
CA GLU A 82 -6.31 7.42 7.12
C GLU A 82 -5.54 7.36 5.79
N ALA A 83 -5.29 6.14 5.27
CA ALA A 83 -4.63 5.94 3.98
C ALA A 83 -5.47 6.47 2.79
N VAL A 84 -6.81 6.36 2.87
CA VAL A 84 -7.75 6.98 1.90
C VAL A 84 -7.63 8.51 1.95
N GLU A 85 -7.78 9.09 3.14
CA GLU A 85 -7.82 10.55 3.34
C GLU A 85 -6.52 11.24 2.93
N THR A 86 -5.38 10.60 3.19
CA THR A 86 -4.05 11.13 2.85
C THR A 86 -3.64 10.86 1.41
N GLY A 87 -4.47 10.14 0.63
CA GLY A 87 -4.17 9.78 -0.77
C GLY A 87 -3.06 8.74 -0.93
N ARG A 88 -2.57 8.13 0.17
CA ARG A 88 -1.53 7.10 0.16
C ARG A 88 -1.94 5.87 -0.64
N LEU A 89 -3.24 5.56 -0.72
CA LEU A 89 -3.74 4.43 -1.51
C LEU A 89 -3.55 4.60 -3.02
N ARG A 90 -3.45 5.81 -3.58
CA ARG A 90 -3.19 5.98 -5.03
C ARG A 90 -1.84 5.40 -5.44
N ARG A 91 -0.86 5.43 -4.54
CA ARG A 91 0.44 4.81 -4.73
C ARG A 91 0.35 3.28 -4.81
N TRP A 92 -0.58 2.70 -4.04
CA TRP A 92 -0.82 1.26 -4.01
C TRP A 92 -1.19 0.70 -5.38
N ALA A 93 -2.27 1.18 -5.99
CA ALA A 93 -2.76 0.66 -7.28
C ALA A 93 -1.74 0.77 -8.41
N VAL A 94 -0.98 1.87 -8.46
CA VAL A 94 -0.01 2.07 -9.54
C VAL A 94 1.23 1.20 -9.37
N VAL A 95 1.71 1.00 -8.13
CA VAL A 95 2.84 0.11 -7.85
C VAL A 95 2.47 -1.35 -8.07
N THR A 96 1.30 -1.80 -7.61
CA THR A 96 0.84 -3.18 -7.83
C THR A 96 0.53 -3.45 -9.29
N GLY A 97 -0.06 -2.49 -10.02
CA GLY A 97 -0.28 -2.58 -11.47
C GLY A 97 1.02 -2.58 -12.28
N ALA A 98 2.12 -2.03 -11.76
CA ALA A 98 3.44 -2.09 -12.40
C ALA A 98 4.13 -3.45 -12.24
N ALA A 99 3.65 -4.32 -11.35
CA ALA A 99 4.13 -5.68 -11.21
C ALA A 99 3.61 -6.52 -12.40
N GLY A 100 4.39 -6.56 -13.49
CA GLY A 100 4.07 -7.36 -14.67
C GLY A 100 4.24 -8.88 -14.49
N ASP A 101 4.80 -9.31 -13.36
CA ASP A 101 4.99 -10.71 -12.98
C ASP A 101 4.32 -10.99 -11.61
N PRO A 102 3.42 -12.00 -11.52
CA PRO A 102 2.83 -12.43 -10.25
C PRO A 102 3.85 -12.74 -9.14
N GLY A 103 5.08 -13.15 -9.48
CA GLY A 103 6.15 -13.40 -8.51
C GLY A 103 6.61 -12.16 -7.75
N LEU A 104 6.51 -10.97 -8.35
CA LEU A 104 6.85 -9.71 -7.68
C LEU A 104 5.83 -9.32 -6.61
N LEU A 105 4.61 -9.85 -6.69
CA LEU A 105 3.56 -9.64 -5.71
C LEU A 105 3.60 -10.62 -4.54
N ALA A 106 4.57 -11.56 -4.50
CA ALA A 106 4.68 -12.52 -3.39
C ALA A 106 4.78 -11.84 -2.01
N PRO A 107 5.65 -10.81 -1.80
CA PRO A 107 5.70 -10.12 -0.52
C PRO A 107 4.36 -9.45 -0.15
N LEU A 108 3.64 -8.96 -1.15
CA LEU A 108 2.34 -8.35 -0.92
C LEU A 108 1.30 -9.38 -0.50
N ARG A 109 1.28 -10.54 -1.16
CA ARG A 109 0.40 -11.66 -0.77
C ARG A 109 0.63 -12.08 0.68
N GLU A 110 1.91 -12.22 1.07
CA GLU A 110 2.29 -12.56 2.44
C GLU A 110 1.83 -11.49 3.44
N ALA A 111 1.93 -10.21 3.08
CA ALA A 111 1.43 -9.11 3.90
C ALA A 111 -0.10 -9.13 4.04
N MET A 112 -0.84 -9.34 2.96
CA MET A 112 -2.31 -9.46 2.99
C MET A 112 -2.75 -10.64 3.87
N ASP A 113 -2.12 -11.81 3.71
CA ASP A 113 -2.39 -12.98 4.56
C ASP A 113 -2.13 -12.67 6.04
N ARG A 114 -1.05 -11.94 6.34
CA ARG A 114 -0.74 -11.49 7.70
C ARG A 114 -1.80 -10.53 8.23
N TRP A 115 -2.14 -9.47 7.51
CA TRP A 115 -3.14 -8.48 7.93
C TRP A 115 -4.52 -9.10 8.16
N MET A 116 -4.90 -10.10 7.37
CA MET A 116 -6.17 -10.80 7.54
C MET A 116 -6.22 -11.72 8.76
N ARG A 117 -5.07 -12.24 9.23
CA ARG A 117 -5.02 -13.24 10.32
C ARG A 117 -4.52 -12.70 11.65
N GLN A 118 -3.76 -11.62 11.64
CA GLN A 118 -3.11 -11.09 12.84
C GLN A 118 -4.15 -10.72 13.91
N GLY A 119 -3.96 -11.27 15.11
CA GLY A 119 -4.81 -11.03 16.29
C GLY A 119 -6.27 -11.42 16.11
N LEU A 120 -6.61 -12.22 15.08
CA LEU A 120 -8.01 -12.48 14.73
C LEU A 120 -8.73 -13.34 15.77
N ASP A 121 -8.03 -14.33 16.34
CA ASP A 121 -8.59 -15.21 17.38
C ASP A 121 -8.80 -14.47 18.72
N ASP A 122 -8.16 -13.30 18.89
CA ASP A 122 -8.29 -12.45 20.07
C ASP A 122 -9.42 -11.41 19.93
N GLU A 123 -10.06 -11.32 18.75
CA GLU A 123 -11.18 -10.40 18.52
C GLU A 123 -12.46 -10.87 19.25
N PRO A 124 -13.30 -9.94 19.74
CA PRO A 124 -14.57 -10.30 20.39
C PRO A 124 -15.52 -11.12 19.49
N ASP A 125 -15.51 -10.83 18.19
CA ASP A 125 -16.20 -11.59 17.15
C ASP A 125 -15.26 -11.76 15.94
N PRO A 126 -14.57 -12.91 15.83
CA PRO A 126 -13.63 -13.18 14.74
C PRO A 126 -14.27 -13.23 13.35
N LEU A 127 -15.54 -13.62 13.23
CA LEU A 127 -16.21 -13.69 11.93
C LEU A 127 -16.60 -12.28 11.47
N THR A 128 -17.19 -11.49 12.34
CA THR A 128 -17.52 -10.09 12.03
C THR A 128 -16.25 -9.27 11.76
N SER A 129 -15.17 -9.53 12.49
CA SER A 129 -13.86 -8.92 12.23
C SER A 129 -13.32 -9.24 10.84
N GLN A 130 -13.42 -10.51 10.40
CA GLN A 130 -13.06 -10.88 9.03
C GLN A 130 -13.90 -10.16 7.97
N VAL A 131 -15.22 -10.05 8.19
CA VAL A 131 -16.11 -9.31 7.29
C VAL A 131 -15.69 -7.84 7.19
N VAL A 132 -15.35 -7.21 8.32
CA VAL A 132 -14.90 -5.81 8.35
C VAL A 132 -13.57 -5.63 7.64
N ARG A 133 -12.60 -6.53 7.83
CA ARG A 133 -11.30 -6.48 7.12
C ARG A 133 -11.50 -6.66 5.60
N LEU A 134 -12.35 -7.60 5.17
CA LEU A 134 -12.70 -7.77 3.75
C LEU A 134 -13.41 -6.53 3.17
N ALA A 135 -14.26 -5.86 3.95
CA ALA A 135 -14.89 -4.61 3.52
C ALA A 135 -13.87 -3.48 3.32
N CYS A 136 -12.82 -3.43 4.15
CA CYS A 136 -11.72 -2.48 3.98
C CYS A 136 -10.92 -2.75 2.70
N GLU A 137 -10.70 -4.00 2.30
CA GLU A 137 -10.08 -4.33 0.99
C GLU A 137 -10.92 -3.74 -0.17
N GLY A 138 -12.25 -3.80 -0.07
CA GLY A 138 -13.15 -3.14 -1.02
C GLY A 138 -12.99 -1.61 -1.02
N VAL A 139 -12.78 -1.00 0.15
CA VAL A 139 -12.48 0.44 0.27
C VAL A 139 -11.18 0.77 -0.46
N TRP A 140 -10.13 -0.03 -0.29
CA TRP A 140 -8.83 0.18 -0.95
C TRP A 140 -8.95 0.17 -2.46
N GLU A 141 -9.57 -0.88 -3.00
CA GLU A 141 -9.73 -1.04 -4.43
C GLU A 141 -10.55 0.11 -5.03
N VAL A 142 -11.67 0.46 -4.41
CA VAL A 142 -12.56 1.48 -4.98
C VAL A 142 -11.99 2.89 -4.81
N ALA A 143 -11.34 3.21 -3.68
CA ALA A 143 -10.75 4.52 -3.44
C ALA A 143 -9.65 4.90 -4.46
N THR A 144 -9.02 3.90 -5.08
CA THR A 144 -8.01 4.13 -6.12
C THR A 144 -8.61 4.53 -7.47
N HIS A 145 -9.88 4.22 -7.73
CA HIS A 145 -10.57 4.45 -9.00
C HIS A 145 -11.66 5.53 -8.93
N CYS A 146 -12.45 5.56 -7.85
CA CYS A 146 -13.61 6.44 -7.72
C CYS A 146 -13.84 6.83 -6.25
N ALA A 147 -13.42 8.04 -5.88
CA ALA A 147 -13.59 8.56 -4.52
C ALA A 147 -14.78 9.52 -4.35
N ALA A 148 -15.29 10.11 -5.44
CA ALA A 148 -16.15 11.29 -5.36
C ALA A 148 -17.60 11.02 -4.89
N ILE A 149 -18.08 9.78 -4.97
CA ILE A 149 -19.47 9.41 -4.66
C ILE A 149 -19.62 8.67 -3.32
N ILE A 150 -18.52 8.38 -2.62
CA ILE A 150 -18.51 7.51 -1.44
C ILE A 150 -18.39 8.34 -0.18
N ASP A 151 -19.33 8.14 0.74
CA ASP A 151 -19.26 8.71 2.10
C ASP A 151 -18.36 7.84 2.98
N TYR A 152 -17.05 8.01 2.85
CA TYR A 152 -16.07 7.25 3.63
C TYR A 152 -16.23 7.42 5.15
N ALA A 153 -16.71 8.58 5.60
CA ALA A 153 -16.95 8.81 7.02
C ALA A 153 -18.10 7.94 7.53
N ALA A 154 -19.22 7.88 6.80
CA ALA A 154 -20.35 7.02 7.14
C ALA A 154 -19.98 5.52 7.06
N ILE A 155 -19.22 5.11 6.04
CA ILE A 155 -18.74 3.71 5.93
C ILE A 155 -17.83 3.37 7.11
N ARG A 156 -16.85 4.22 7.45
CA ARG A 156 -15.97 4.01 8.61
C ARG A 156 -16.77 3.84 9.89
N ALA A 157 -17.71 4.75 10.16
CA ALA A 157 -18.56 4.69 11.35
C ALA A 157 -19.38 3.39 11.38
N ARG A 158 -19.90 2.95 10.24
CA ARG A 158 -20.66 1.71 10.14
C ARG A 158 -19.81 0.47 10.41
N LEU A 159 -18.59 0.40 9.88
CA LEU A 159 -17.67 -0.71 10.10
C LEU A 159 -17.24 -0.79 11.58
N LEU A 160 -16.91 0.35 12.19
CA LEU A 160 -16.55 0.39 13.62
C LEU A 160 -17.70 0.02 14.56
N ALA A 161 -18.95 0.20 14.14
CA ALA A 161 -20.13 -0.19 14.92
C ALA A 161 -20.45 -1.69 14.84
N LEU A 162 -19.78 -2.45 13.96
CA LEU A 162 -19.88 -3.90 13.88
C LEU A 162 -18.90 -4.61 14.82
N LEU A 163 -17.87 -3.90 15.30
CA LEU A 163 -16.80 -4.41 16.17
C LEU A 163 -17.04 -4.01 17.63
#